data_AF-A0A968JWM1-F1
#
_entry.id   AF-A0A968JWM1-F1
#
_cell.length_a   1.000
_cell.length_b   1.000
_cell.length_c   1.000
_cell.angle_alpha   90.00
_cell.angle_beta   90.00
_cell.angle_gamma   90.00
#
_symmetry.space_group_name_H-M   'P 1'
#
loop_
_entity.id
_entity.type
_entity.pdbx_description
1 polymer ?
#
loop_
_entity_poly.entity_id
_entity_poly.type
_entity_poly.pdbx_seq_one_letter_code
_entity_poly.pdbx_strand_id
1 'polypeptide(L)'
;MNKRYNYHFVNYTINDILDTILTDQHLTYRINERTIVILPDNKPQVYKQSYRTVTGTVTDAETNEPLPGVNIQLAGELTGTVTDLNGKYSIEITEGKPV
;
A
#
# COMPACT_ATOMS: atom_id res chain seq x y z
N MET A 1 4.09 -17.01 -22.65
CA MET A 1 5.51 -16.98 -22.21
C MET A 1 5.68 -18.07 -21.16
N ASN A 2 6.53 -19.08 -21.39
CA ASN A 2 6.80 -20.12 -20.41
C ASN A 2 8.06 -19.75 -19.62
N LYS A 3 7.93 -19.44 -18.33
CA LYS A 3 9.07 -19.29 -17.43
C LYS A 3 9.48 -20.67 -16.93
N ARG A 4 10.77 -21.01 -17.02
CA ARG A 4 11.35 -22.25 -16.48
C ARG A 4 12.34 -21.86 -15.40
N TYR A 5 12.25 -22.53 -14.26
CA TYR A 5 13.17 -22.35 -13.15
C TYR A 5 13.84 -23.68 -12.83
N ASN A 6 15.14 -23.64 -12.56
CA ASN A 6 15.92 -24.80 -12.12
C ASN A 6 16.45 -24.49 -10.72
N TYR A 7 16.19 -25.38 -9.78
CA TYR A 7 16.67 -25.27 -8.40
C TYR A 7 17.35 -26.57 -8.00
N HIS A 8 18.36 -26.47 -7.13
CA HIS A 8 19.04 -27.61 -6.54
C HIS A 8 18.93 -27.52 -5.02
N PHE A 9 18.27 -28.50 -4.41
CA PHE A 9 18.06 -28.57 -2.96
C PHE A 9 18.69 -29.84 -2.42
N VAL A 10 19.43 -29.71 -1.31
CA VAL A 10 20.06 -30.83 -0.59
C VAL A 10 19.78 -30.65 0.89
N ASN A 11 19.19 -31.67 1.54
CA ASN A 11 18.83 -31.67 2.96
C ASN A 11 17.81 -30.58 3.39
N TYR A 12 16.90 -30.19 2.49
CA TYR A 12 15.78 -29.28 2.81
C TYR A 12 14.49 -30.06 3.05
N THR A 13 13.60 -29.50 3.87
CA THR A 13 12.25 -30.05 4.02
C THR A 13 11.41 -29.68 2.80
N ILE A 14 10.32 -30.41 2.58
CA ILE A 14 9.39 -30.11 1.49
C ILE A 14 8.78 -28.71 1.63
N ASN A 15 8.55 -28.24 2.87
CA ASN A 15 8.04 -26.91 3.15
C ASN A 15 9.03 -25.83 2.72
N ASP A 16 10.31 -25.96 3.08
CA ASP A 16 11.35 -24.99 2.70
C ASP A 16 11.48 -24.87 1.18
N ILE A 17 11.39 -26.00 0.48
CA ILE A 17 11.44 -26.06 -0.98
C ILE A 17 10.22 -25.35 -1.58
N LEU A 18 9.01 -25.67 -1.11
CA LEU A 18 7.77 -25.10 -1.63
C LEU A 18 7.68 -23.60 -1.35
N ASP A 19 8.07 -23.15 -0.16
CA ASP A 19 8.14 -21.73 0.19
C ASP A 19 9.10 -21.01 -0.77
N THR A 20 10.30 -21.57 -1.02
CA THR A 20 11.31 -20.96 -1.90
C THR A 20 10.83 -20.85 -3.34
N ILE A 21 10.27 -21.93 -3.91
CA ILE A 21 9.92 -21.95 -5.33
C ILE A 21 8.62 -21.21 -5.63
N LEU A 22 7.70 -21.09 -4.68
CA LEU A 22 6.41 -20.42 -4.89
C LEU A 22 6.43 -18.94 -4.49
N THR A 23 7.49 -18.48 -3.81
CA THR A 23 7.74 -17.06 -3.54
C THR A 23 7.69 -16.24 -4.82
N ASP A 24 7.03 -15.07 -4.76
CA ASP A 24 6.83 -14.12 -5.86
C ASP A 24 6.07 -14.66 -7.10
N GLN A 25 5.47 -15.86 -7.01
CA GLN A 25 4.68 -16.44 -8.12
C GLN A 25 3.16 -16.30 -7.92
N HIS A 26 2.71 -15.65 -6.84
CA HIS A 26 1.29 -15.58 -6.44
C HIS A 26 0.64 -16.97 -6.32
N LEU A 27 1.42 -17.95 -5.86
CA LEU A 27 0.98 -19.33 -5.63
C LEU A 27 1.20 -19.68 -4.15
N THR A 28 0.33 -20.54 -3.63
CA THR A 28 0.47 -21.17 -2.31
C THR A 28 0.23 -22.67 -2.43
N TYR A 29 0.46 -23.42 -1.36
CA TYR A 29 0.30 -24.87 -1.34
C TYR A 29 -0.45 -25.36 -0.11
N ARG A 30 -1.10 -26.52 -0.29
CA ARG A 30 -1.65 -27.32 0.80
C ARG A 30 -1.13 -28.74 0.69
N ILE A 31 -0.68 -29.29 1.81
CA ILE A 31 -0.24 -30.68 1.89
C ILE A 31 -1.36 -31.48 2.57
N ASN A 32 -1.98 -32.38 1.83
CA ASN A 32 -2.98 -33.31 2.34
C ASN A 32 -2.39 -34.72 2.26
N GLU A 33 -1.97 -35.28 3.40
CA GLU A 33 -1.31 -36.58 3.53
C GLU A 33 -0.10 -36.76 2.60
N ARG A 34 -0.34 -37.17 1.35
CA ARG A 34 0.69 -37.43 0.34
C ARG A 34 0.58 -36.55 -0.90
N THR A 35 -0.45 -35.71 -0.99
CA THR A 35 -0.71 -34.85 -2.14
C THR A 35 -0.38 -33.40 -1.81
N ILE A 36 0.40 -32.76 -2.69
CA ILE A 36 0.66 -31.32 -2.66
C ILE A 36 -0.29 -30.69 -3.70
N VAL A 37 -1.18 -29.84 -3.22
CA VAL A 37 -2.07 -29.03 -4.07
C VAL A 37 -1.45 -27.64 -4.17
N ILE A 38 -1.11 -27.21 -5.38
CA ILE A 38 -0.65 -25.84 -5.66
C ILE A 38 -1.86 -25.06 -6.16
N LEU A 39 -2.09 -23.88 -5.58
CA LEU A 39 -3.23 -23.03 -5.88
C LEU A 39 -2.79 -21.57 -5.91
N PRO A 40 -3.52 -20.68 -6.61
CA PRO A 40 -3.30 -19.24 -6.51
C PRO A 40 -3.34 -18.77 -5.05
N ASP A 41 -2.38 -17.94 -4.65
CA ASP A 41 -2.41 -17.23 -3.37
C ASP A 41 -3.40 -16.06 -3.48
N ASN A 42 -4.68 -16.41 -3.57
CA ASN A 42 -5.80 -15.47 -3.54
C ASN A 42 -6.09 -15.02 -2.10
N LYS A 43 -5.07 -14.68 -1.33
CA LYS A 43 -5.30 -13.85 -0.15
C LYS A 43 -6.06 -12.63 -0.65
N PRO A 44 -7.21 -12.27 -0.04
CA PRO A 44 -7.80 -10.99 -0.35
C PRO A 44 -6.67 -9.97 -0.22
N GLN A 45 -6.39 -9.26 -1.31
CA GLN A 45 -5.42 -8.18 -1.27
C GLN A 45 -5.99 -7.16 -0.30
N VAL A 46 -5.59 -7.28 0.96
CA VAL A 46 -5.81 -6.23 1.93
C VAL A 46 -4.83 -5.16 1.48
N TYR A 47 -5.28 -4.31 0.57
CA TYR A 47 -4.65 -3.02 0.37
C TYR A 47 -4.66 -2.38 1.74
N LYS A 48 -3.53 -2.45 2.43
CA LYS A 48 -3.37 -1.79 3.71
C LYS A 48 -3.49 -0.32 3.37
N GLN A 49 -4.69 0.22 3.57
CA GLN A 49 -4.98 1.60 3.25
C GLN A 49 -4.05 2.44 4.12
N SER A 50 -2.96 2.90 3.52
CA SER A 50 -1.95 3.68 4.22
C SER A 50 -2.43 5.12 4.19
N TYR A 51 -2.84 5.59 5.36
CA TYR A 51 -3.19 6.98 5.57
C TYR A 51 -1.90 7.75 5.85
N ARG A 52 -1.74 8.88 5.17
CA ARG A 52 -0.72 9.88 5.52
C ARG A 52 -1.39 11.20 5.83
N THR A 53 -0.86 11.92 6.80
CA THR A 53 -1.32 13.27 7.12
C THR A 53 -0.37 14.29 6.47
N VAL A 54 -0.92 15.15 5.63
CA VAL A 54 -0.20 16.31 5.07
C VAL A 54 -0.54 17.53 5.92
N THR A 55 0.47 18.27 6.35
CA THR A 55 0.31 19.50 7.13
C THR A 55 1.05 20.65 6.50
N GLY A 56 0.63 21.87 6.81
CA GLY A 56 1.30 23.08 6.37
C GLY A 56 0.61 24.33 6.88
N THR A 57 1.03 25.49 6.36
CA THR A 57 0.46 26.79 6.68
C THR A 57 0.16 27.53 5.38
N VAL A 58 -1.00 28.18 5.31
CA VAL A 58 -1.37 29.07 4.21
C VAL A 58 -1.08 30.51 4.65
N THR A 59 -0.34 31.24 3.84
CA THR A 59 0.02 32.63 4.08
C THR A 59 -0.32 33.49 2.87
N ASP A 60 -0.57 34.77 3.11
CA ASP A 60 -0.66 35.78 2.07
C ASP A 60 0.70 36.01 1.41
N ALA A 61 0.70 36.21 0.08
CA ALA A 61 1.93 36.24 -0.71
C ALA A 61 2.74 37.55 -0.57
N GLU A 62 2.08 38.65 -0.22
CA GLU A 62 2.73 39.96 -0.10
C GLU A 62 3.18 40.24 1.33
N THR A 63 2.34 39.86 2.29
CA THR A 63 2.52 40.19 3.72
C THR A 63 3.14 39.05 4.53
N ASN A 64 3.11 37.81 4.02
CA ASN A 64 3.43 36.57 4.75
C ASN A 64 2.56 36.33 5.99
N GLU A 65 1.42 37.02 6.12
CA GLU A 65 0.51 36.81 7.23
C GLU A 65 -0.29 35.50 7.07
N PRO A 66 -0.58 34.78 8.16
CA PRO A 66 -1.36 33.54 8.10
C PRO A 66 -2.81 33.81 7.68
N LEU A 67 -3.36 32.95 6.83
CA LEU A 67 -4.73 33.08 6.32
C LEU A 67 -5.69 32.07 6.98
N PRO A 68 -6.52 32.51 7.95
CA PRO A 68 -7.54 31.66 8.56
C PRO A 68 -8.77 31.49 7.67
N GLY A 69 -9.42 30.31 7.74
CA GLY A 69 -10.67 30.05 7.02
C GLY A 69 -10.53 29.70 5.53
N VAL A 70 -9.32 29.40 5.06
CA VAL A 70 -9.07 28.98 3.67
C VAL A 70 -9.46 27.51 3.49
N ASN A 71 -10.18 27.21 2.41
CA ASN A 71 -10.54 25.85 2.03
C ASN A 71 -9.43 25.20 1.21
N ILE A 72 -9.03 23.99 1.62
CA ILE A 72 -8.01 23.17 0.96
C ILE A 72 -8.67 21.86 0.54
N GLN A 73 -8.62 21.53 -0.75
CA GLN A 73 -9.21 20.31 -1.29
C GLN A 73 -8.15 19.44 -1.95
N LEU A 74 -8.23 18.12 -1.71
CA LEU A 74 -7.42 17.16 -2.45
C LEU A 74 -7.97 17.03 -3.87
N ALA A 75 -7.12 17.27 -4.88
CA ALA A 75 -7.53 17.27 -6.28
C ALA A 75 -8.17 15.92 -6.67
N GLY A 76 -9.38 15.97 -7.23
CA GLY A 76 -10.13 14.78 -7.64
C GLY A 76 -10.85 14.03 -6.50
N GLU A 77 -10.73 14.48 -5.24
CA GLU A 77 -11.48 13.92 -4.12
C GLU A 77 -12.41 14.96 -3.46
N LEU A 78 -13.42 14.47 -2.74
CA LEU A 78 -14.26 15.30 -1.87
C LEU A 78 -13.59 15.60 -0.53
N THR A 79 -12.43 15.00 -0.27
CA THR A 79 -11.63 15.20 0.94
C THR A 79 -11.03 16.60 0.95
N GLY A 80 -11.25 17.34 2.03
CA GLY A 80 -10.74 18.69 2.21
C GLY A 80 -10.62 19.07 3.68
N THR A 81 -9.97 20.20 3.95
CA THR A 81 -9.78 20.77 5.29
C THR A 81 -9.84 22.29 5.24
N VAL A 82 -9.95 22.94 6.39
CA VAL A 82 -9.97 24.41 6.51
C VAL A 82 -8.82 24.84 7.43
N THR A 83 -8.17 25.96 7.09
CA THR A 83 -7.09 26.50 7.93
C THR A 83 -7.58 27.05 9.26
N ASP A 84 -6.79 26.87 10.31
CA ASP A 84 -7.05 27.40 11.66
C ASP A 84 -6.73 28.90 11.78
N LEU A 85 -6.85 29.46 13.01
CA LEU A 85 -6.55 30.87 13.31
C LEU A 85 -5.10 31.29 12.99
N ASN A 86 -4.18 30.33 12.88
CA ASN A 86 -2.77 30.54 12.54
C ASN A 86 -2.47 30.14 11.09
N GLY A 87 -3.50 29.95 10.25
CA GLY A 87 -3.34 29.53 8.86
C GLY A 87 -2.92 28.07 8.69
N LYS A 88 -2.85 27.27 9.76
CA LYS A 88 -2.37 25.89 9.71
C LYS A 88 -3.45 24.95 9.21
N TYR A 89 -3.05 23.93 8.46
CA TYR A 89 -3.93 22.86 8.00
C TYR A 89 -3.36 21.48 8.27
N SER A 90 -4.27 20.51 8.33
CA SER A 90 -3.97 19.08 8.39
C SER A 90 -5.03 18.36 7.55
N ILE A 91 -4.58 17.56 6.58
CA ILE A 91 -5.44 16.75 5.71
C ILE A 91 -4.92 15.32 5.66
N GLU A 92 -5.80 14.37 5.93
CA GLU A 92 -5.51 12.95 5.80
C GLU A 92 -5.76 12.51 4.35
N ILE A 93 -4.80 11.80 3.78
CA ILE A 93 -4.92 11.26 2.43
C ILE A 93 -4.58 9.78 2.41
N THR A 94 -5.23 9.04 1.52
CA THR A 94 -5.00 7.61 1.33
C THR A 94 -3.97 7.39 0.22
N GLU A 95 -2.85 6.75 0.54
CA GLU A 95 -1.92 6.24 -0.47
C GLU A 95 -2.44 4.91 -1.01
N GLY A 96 -2.51 4.77 -2.33
CA GLY A 96 -2.88 3.50 -2.99
C GLY A 96 -4.10 3.54 -3.91
N LYS A 97 -4.73 4.72 -4.13
CA LYS A 97 -5.60 4.89 -5.29
C LYS A 97 -4.75 5.35 -6.49
N PRO A 98 -4.44 4.48 -7.47
CA PRO A 98 -4.00 4.98 -8.76
C PRO A 98 -5.13 5.85 -9.34
N VAL A 99 -4.79 7.07 -9.76
CA VAL A 99 -5.60 7.88 -10.68
C VAL A 99 -5.72 7.17 -12.03
#